data_AF-A0A928F7V1-F1
#
_entry.id   AF-A0A928F7V1-F1
#
_cell.length_a   1.000
_cell.length_b   1.000
_cell.length_c   1.000
_cell.angle_alpha   90.00
_cell.angle_beta   90.00
_cell.angle_gamma   90.00
#
_symmetry.space_group_name_H-M   'P 1'
#
loop_
_entity.id
_entity.type
_entity.pdbx_description
1 polymer ?
#
loop_
_entity_poly.entity_id
_entity_poly.type
_entity_poly.pdbx_seq_one_letter_code
_entity_poly.pdbx_strand_id
1 'polypeptide(L)'
;MIERLMLALAAEMTPPPAYGTVHIIMIVVGLSLTVSLAFLCRHLDERKNRILLLSFAGVLIASEVFKQLFLYYVLGNHSFVWGEFPFQMCSMPMYLCPVAVLCKNERVQKAAYGFMMCFNLLGGFAGVFEPSGVLLNRVALTVHAVAWHYGLVFLGFYILFSGRAGRTLRDYFDVVKLFLGLCFVAFVINTLIGITVDATANMFFVGPNEAPIIVFNAIARKYGWAASTLIYLPVTSLAAGLIFWFGRLYANRKNAKSASAS
;
A
#
# COMPACT_ATOMS: atom_id res chain seq x y z
N MET A 1 -17.28 17.28 -20.03
CA MET A 1 -17.04 17.96 -18.74
C MET A 1 -15.88 17.34 -17.97
N ILE A 2 -15.89 16.02 -17.71
CA ILE A 2 -14.83 15.30 -16.97
C ILE A 2 -13.47 15.43 -17.64
N GLU A 3 -13.37 15.20 -18.95
CA GLU A 3 -12.12 15.37 -19.70
C GLU A 3 -11.52 16.76 -19.54
N ARG A 4 -12.33 17.82 -19.73
CA ARG A 4 -11.89 19.21 -19.54
C ARG A 4 -11.34 19.46 -18.14
N LEU A 5 -11.94 18.87 -17.11
CA LEU A 5 -11.43 18.95 -15.74
C LEU A 5 -10.07 18.23 -15.60
N MET A 6 -9.92 17.03 -16.16
CA MET A 6 -8.65 16.29 -16.12
C MET A 6 -7.53 17.05 -16.83
N LEU A 7 -7.81 17.62 -18.00
CA LEU A 7 -6.87 18.46 -18.75
C LEU A 7 -6.52 19.75 -17.99
N ALA A 8 -7.48 20.38 -17.31
CA ALA A 8 -7.22 21.55 -16.47
C ALA A 8 -6.32 21.23 -15.26
N LEU A 9 -6.34 19.99 -14.76
CA LEU A 9 -5.50 19.51 -13.67
C LEU A 9 -4.15 18.95 -14.15
N ALA A 10 -3.89 18.92 -15.46
CA ALA A 10 -2.70 18.31 -16.07
C ALA A 10 -1.42 19.15 -15.95
N ALA A 11 -1.35 20.06 -14.97
CA ALA A 11 -0.20 20.92 -14.75
C ALA A 11 1.09 20.09 -14.58
N GLU A 12 2.07 20.40 -15.42
CA GLU A 12 3.39 19.78 -15.37
C GLU A 12 4.26 20.42 -14.30
N MET A 13 5.21 19.66 -13.79
CA MET A 13 6.27 20.18 -12.94
C MET A 13 7.53 19.34 -13.12
N THR A 14 8.67 19.95 -12.83
CA THR A 14 9.92 19.19 -12.66
C THR A 14 9.84 18.44 -11.32
N PRO A 15 9.91 17.10 -11.31
CA PRO A 15 9.85 16.35 -10.06
C PRO A 15 10.98 16.78 -9.12
N PRO A 16 10.70 17.00 -7.82
CA PRO A 16 11.76 17.25 -6.86
C PRO A 16 12.75 16.07 -6.86
N PRO A 17 14.07 16.34 -6.78
CA PRO A 17 15.06 15.28 -6.82
C PRO A 17 14.93 14.35 -5.62
N ALA A 18 15.15 13.06 -5.85
CA ALA A 18 15.21 12.07 -4.79
C ALA A 18 16.26 12.49 -3.76
N TYR A 19 15.86 12.49 -2.49
CA TYR A 19 16.69 12.91 -1.35
C TYR A 19 17.20 14.36 -1.40
N GLY A 20 16.60 15.22 -2.23
CA GLY A 20 16.76 16.68 -2.12
C GLY A 20 15.97 17.26 -0.96
N THR A 21 16.10 18.57 -0.73
CA THR A 21 15.50 19.28 0.43
C THR A 21 14.00 19.02 0.59
N VAL A 22 13.22 19.12 -0.49
CA VAL A 22 11.77 18.88 -0.47
C VAL A 22 11.46 17.43 -0.07
N HIS A 23 12.18 16.46 -0.64
CA HIS A 23 12.01 15.04 -0.30
C HIS A 23 12.35 14.75 1.16
N ILE A 24 13.46 15.31 1.66
CA ILE A 24 13.87 15.17 3.07
C ILE A 24 12.82 15.77 4.01
N ILE A 25 12.29 16.97 3.70
CA ILE A 25 11.23 17.60 4.49
C ILE A 25 9.98 16.72 4.51
N MET A 26 9.58 16.17 3.36
CA MET A 26 8.46 15.24 3.29
C MET A 26 8.71 14.04 4.20
N ILE A 27 9.86 13.37 4.08
CA ILE A 27 10.21 12.22 4.94
C ILE A 27 10.14 12.61 6.42
N VAL A 28 10.85 13.65 6.85
CA VAL A 28 10.97 13.98 8.28
C VAL A 28 9.65 14.52 8.84
N VAL A 29 9.10 15.56 8.24
CA VAL A 29 7.90 16.24 8.75
C VAL A 29 6.66 15.42 8.46
N GLY A 30 6.50 14.94 7.22
CA GLY A 30 5.35 14.16 6.78
C GLY A 30 5.19 12.87 7.58
N LEU A 31 6.26 12.08 7.76
CA LEU A 31 6.18 10.85 8.55
C LEU A 31 5.91 11.18 10.02
N SER A 32 6.56 12.19 10.58
CA SER A 32 6.35 12.58 11.99
C SER A 32 4.89 12.96 12.27
N LEU A 33 4.29 13.78 11.40
CA LEU A 33 2.88 14.16 11.52
C LEU A 33 1.96 12.95 11.37
N THR A 34 2.23 12.09 10.38
CA THR A 34 1.42 10.90 10.06
C THR A 34 1.44 9.89 11.20
N VAL A 35 2.61 9.59 11.75
CA VAL A 35 2.80 8.67 12.89
C VAL A 35 2.17 9.26 14.15
N SER A 36 2.33 10.56 14.38
CA SER A 36 1.73 11.26 15.52
C SER A 36 0.20 11.19 15.46
N LEU A 37 -0.39 11.45 14.28
CA LEU A 37 -1.83 11.35 14.08
C LEU A 37 -2.32 9.91 14.31
N ALA A 38 -1.64 8.91 13.74
CA ALA A 38 -1.96 7.50 13.96
C ALA A 38 -1.94 7.14 15.46
N PHE A 39 -0.94 7.65 16.19
CA PHE A 39 -0.83 7.45 17.63
C PHE A 39 -1.97 8.15 18.38
N LEU A 40 -2.34 9.38 18.03
CA LEU A 40 -3.46 10.09 18.65
C LEU A 40 -4.80 9.36 18.44
N CYS A 41 -4.99 8.74 17.28
CA CYS A 41 -6.18 7.95 16.97
C CYS A 41 -6.20 6.55 17.63
N ARG A 42 -5.14 6.09 18.29
CA ARG A 42 -5.00 4.68 18.73
C ARG A 42 -6.10 4.14 19.66
N HIS A 43 -6.84 5.02 20.34
CA HIS A 43 -7.88 4.66 21.31
C HIS A 43 -9.31 4.86 20.79
N LEU A 44 -9.49 5.00 19.48
CA LEU A 44 -10.83 5.03 18.89
C LEU A 44 -11.60 3.75 19.23
N ASP A 45 -12.83 3.93 19.72
CA ASP A 45 -13.79 2.86 19.96
C ASP A 45 -14.17 2.11 18.66
N GLU A 46 -14.90 1.01 18.78
CA GLU A 46 -15.19 0.14 17.64
C GLU A 46 -16.06 0.82 16.57
N ARG A 47 -16.99 1.68 16.98
CA ARG A 47 -17.85 2.42 16.05
C ARG A 47 -17.01 3.41 15.24
N LYS A 48 -16.12 4.15 15.90
CA LYS A 48 -15.23 5.12 15.24
C LYS A 48 -14.17 4.44 14.39
N ASN A 49 -13.62 3.30 14.82
CA ASN A 49 -12.73 2.46 14.01
C ASN A 49 -13.41 2.03 12.70
N ARG A 50 -14.66 1.54 12.79
CA ARG A 50 -15.44 1.16 11.62
C ARG A 50 -15.67 2.35 10.67
N ILE A 51 -16.05 3.51 11.19
CA ILE A 51 -16.24 4.73 10.39
C ILE A 51 -14.91 5.14 9.75
N LEU A 52 -13.82 5.17 10.50
CA LEU A 52 -12.49 5.53 10.00
C LEU A 52 -12.11 4.65 8.81
N LEU A 53 -12.19 3.33 8.95
CA LEU A 53 -11.75 2.39 7.90
C LEU A 53 -12.65 2.43 6.67
N LEU A 54 -13.98 2.56 6.83
CA LEU A 54 -14.89 2.69 5.69
C LEU A 54 -14.71 4.03 4.97
N SER A 55 -14.56 5.13 5.71
CA SER A 55 -14.27 6.44 5.13
C SER A 55 -12.92 6.45 4.42
N PHE A 56 -11.91 5.83 5.02
CA PHE A 56 -10.58 5.71 4.42
C PHE A 56 -10.63 4.92 3.11
N ALA A 57 -11.32 3.78 3.08
CA ALA A 57 -11.56 3.03 1.84
C ALA A 57 -12.30 3.86 0.79
N GLY A 58 -13.35 4.59 1.19
CA GLY A 58 -14.10 5.47 0.28
C GLY A 58 -13.23 6.54 -0.35
N VAL A 59 -12.37 7.18 0.45
CA VAL A 59 -11.39 8.18 -0.04
C VAL A 59 -10.39 7.55 -0.99
N LEU A 60 -9.83 6.39 -0.66
CA LEU A 60 -8.90 5.69 -1.56
C LEU A 60 -9.56 5.29 -2.88
N ILE A 61 -10.79 4.75 -2.85
CA ILE A 61 -11.54 4.40 -4.06
C ILE A 61 -11.79 5.64 -4.92
N ALA A 62 -12.26 6.74 -4.32
CA ALA A 62 -12.50 7.99 -5.06
C ALA A 62 -11.20 8.55 -5.66
N SER A 63 -10.11 8.51 -4.88
CA SER A 63 -8.78 8.94 -5.31
C SER A 63 -8.22 8.06 -6.44
N GLU A 64 -8.48 6.75 -6.40
CA GLU A 64 -8.11 5.81 -7.46
C GLU A 64 -8.91 6.05 -8.73
N VAL A 65 -10.23 6.29 -8.63
CA VAL A 65 -11.07 6.66 -9.78
C VAL A 65 -10.55 7.96 -10.41
N PHE A 66 -10.22 8.96 -9.59
CA PHE A 66 -9.56 10.17 -10.08
C PHE A 66 -8.27 9.85 -10.84
N LYS A 67 -7.37 9.05 -10.26
CA LYS A 67 -6.12 8.63 -10.90
C LYS A 67 -6.38 7.95 -12.25
N GLN A 68 -7.30 6.99 -12.30
CA GLN A 68 -7.62 6.25 -13.53
C GLN A 68 -8.20 7.17 -14.63
N LEU A 69 -9.08 8.11 -14.26
CA LEU A 69 -9.60 9.11 -15.21
C LEU A 69 -8.49 10.03 -15.70
N PHE A 70 -7.62 10.48 -14.81
CA PHE A 70 -6.48 11.33 -15.15
C PHE A 70 -5.54 10.61 -16.13
N LEU A 71 -5.17 9.37 -15.82
CA LEU A 71 -4.34 8.54 -16.68
C LEU A 71 -4.98 8.35 -18.05
N TYR A 72 -6.27 8.00 -18.12
CA TYR A 72 -6.98 7.77 -19.39
C TYR A 72 -7.01 9.02 -20.29
N TYR A 73 -7.39 10.19 -19.76
CA TYR A 73 -7.55 11.40 -20.56
C TYR A 73 -6.23 12.13 -20.83
N VAL A 74 -5.28 12.13 -19.88
CA VAL A 74 -4.07 12.96 -19.97
C VAL A 74 -2.86 12.19 -20.52
N LEU A 75 -2.68 10.92 -20.11
CA LEU A 75 -1.47 10.14 -20.47
C LEU A 75 -1.76 9.02 -21.48
N GLY A 76 -2.92 8.40 -21.38
CA GLY A 76 -3.32 7.24 -22.17
C GLY A 76 -3.97 7.60 -23.51
N ASN A 77 -4.18 8.89 -23.80
CA ASN A 77 -4.85 9.36 -25.01
C ASN A 77 -6.16 8.58 -25.30
N HIS A 78 -7.06 8.55 -24.32
CA HIS A 78 -8.32 7.80 -24.38
C HIS A 78 -8.15 6.26 -24.46
N SER A 79 -7.00 5.75 -24.05
CA SER A 79 -6.76 4.33 -23.84
C SER A 79 -6.46 4.05 -22.38
N PHE A 80 -6.92 2.90 -21.89
CA PHE A 80 -6.68 2.48 -20.51
C PHE A 80 -5.20 2.16 -20.30
N VAL A 81 -4.61 2.71 -19.24
CA VAL A 81 -3.19 2.50 -18.88
C VAL A 81 -3.08 1.25 -18.00
N TRP A 82 -2.95 0.08 -18.63
CA TRP A 82 -3.01 -1.22 -17.95
C TRP A 82 -1.97 -1.43 -16.85
N GLY A 83 -0.79 -0.81 -16.98
CA GLY A 83 0.25 -0.87 -15.95
C GLY A 83 -0.19 -0.30 -14.59
N GLU A 84 -1.19 0.58 -14.60
CA GLU A 84 -1.71 1.26 -13.42
C GLU A 84 -2.99 0.64 -12.87
N PHE A 85 -3.38 -0.54 -13.35
CA PHE A 85 -4.57 -1.25 -12.89
C PHE A 85 -4.60 -1.37 -11.36
N PRO A 86 -5.74 -1.09 -10.67
CA PRO A 86 -5.84 -0.86 -9.22
C PRO A 86 -5.75 -2.14 -8.37
N PHE A 87 -4.72 -2.95 -8.57
CA PHE A 87 -4.46 -4.19 -7.86
C PHE A 87 -2.98 -4.31 -7.49
N GLN A 88 -2.36 -3.19 -7.13
CA GLN A 88 -1.04 -3.14 -6.50
C GLN A 88 -1.17 -3.38 -4.98
N MET A 89 -0.05 -3.69 -4.33
CA MET A 89 0.01 -3.86 -2.87
C MET A 89 -0.51 -2.62 -2.12
N CYS A 90 -0.19 -1.41 -2.62
CA CYS A 90 -0.65 -0.13 -2.09
C CYS A 90 -2.15 0.13 -2.32
N SER A 91 -2.80 -0.60 -3.24
CA SER A 91 -4.22 -0.49 -3.55
C SER A 91 -5.08 -1.39 -2.67
N MET A 92 -4.47 -2.36 -1.98
CA MET A 92 -5.16 -3.34 -1.17
C MET A 92 -6.04 -2.76 -0.06
N PRO A 93 -5.69 -1.65 0.62
CA PRO A 93 -6.57 -1.09 1.65
C PRO A 93 -7.95 -0.67 1.15
N MET A 94 -8.12 -0.32 -0.13
CA MET A 94 -9.46 -0.08 -0.71
C MET A 94 -10.39 -1.27 -0.50
N TYR A 95 -9.84 -2.48 -0.65
CA TYR A 95 -10.58 -3.73 -0.52
C TYR A 95 -10.55 -4.27 0.91
N LEU A 96 -9.40 -4.14 1.60
CA LEU A 96 -9.18 -4.76 2.91
C LEU A 96 -9.73 -3.96 4.08
N CYS A 97 -9.84 -2.62 3.99
CA CYS A 97 -10.49 -1.83 5.05
C CYS A 97 -11.96 -2.23 5.23
N PRO A 98 -12.79 -2.35 4.17
CA PRO A 98 -14.16 -2.87 4.31
C PRO A 98 -14.19 -4.32 4.82
N VAL A 99 -13.32 -5.20 4.31
CA VAL A 99 -13.24 -6.60 4.76
C VAL A 99 -12.94 -6.67 6.27
N ALA A 100 -12.02 -5.85 6.77
CA ALA A 100 -11.62 -5.84 8.17
C ALA A 100 -12.77 -5.51 9.13
N VAL A 101 -13.76 -4.71 8.71
CA VAL A 101 -14.84 -4.22 9.59
C VAL A 101 -16.24 -4.74 9.24
N LEU A 102 -16.42 -5.34 8.06
CA LEU A 102 -17.72 -5.88 7.61
C LEU A 102 -17.75 -7.40 7.57
N CYS A 103 -16.60 -8.07 7.42
CA CYS A 103 -16.56 -9.53 7.43
C CYS A 103 -16.87 -10.04 8.84
N LYS A 104 -17.70 -11.08 8.99
CA LYS A 104 -18.01 -11.67 10.31
C LYS A 104 -16.97 -12.70 10.77
N ASN A 105 -16.10 -13.16 9.87
CA ASN A 105 -15.10 -14.16 10.18
C ASN A 105 -13.87 -13.50 10.82
N GLU A 106 -13.67 -13.74 12.12
CA GLU A 106 -12.58 -13.14 12.91
C GLU A 106 -11.19 -13.44 12.33
N ARG A 107 -10.98 -14.63 11.77
CA ARG A 107 -9.70 -15.01 11.13
C ARG A 107 -9.41 -14.13 9.91
N VAL A 108 -10.43 -13.87 9.09
CA VAL A 108 -10.32 -13.01 7.91
C VAL A 108 -10.14 -11.55 8.32
N GLN A 109 -10.87 -11.07 9.33
CA GLN A 109 -10.69 -9.73 9.87
C GLN A 109 -9.25 -9.52 10.37
N LYS A 110 -8.72 -10.43 11.20
CA LYS A 110 -7.34 -10.37 11.71
C LYS A 110 -6.31 -10.41 10.59
N ALA A 111 -6.53 -11.23 9.56
CA ALA A 111 -5.66 -11.27 8.39
C ALA A 111 -5.68 -9.94 7.62
N ALA A 112 -6.85 -9.33 7.42
CA ALA A 112 -6.98 -8.02 6.77
C ALA A 112 -6.29 -6.91 7.58
N TYR A 113 -6.53 -6.85 8.90
CA TYR A 113 -5.83 -5.94 9.81
C TYR A 113 -4.31 -6.14 9.78
N GLY A 114 -3.86 -7.39 9.88
CA GLY A 114 -2.44 -7.72 9.86
C GLY A 114 -1.79 -7.39 8.52
N PHE A 115 -2.47 -7.62 7.40
CA PHE A 115 -1.96 -7.23 6.08
C PHE A 115 -1.81 -5.70 5.98
N MET A 116 -2.81 -4.94 6.41
CA MET A 116 -2.77 -3.48 6.41
C MET A 116 -1.72 -2.92 7.38
N MET A 117 -1.45 -3.62 8.48
CA MET A 117 -0.38 -3.27 9.41
C MET A 117 1.01 -3.57 8.84
N CYS A 118 1.18 -4.70 8.15
CA CYS A 118 2.49 -5.20 7.73
C CYS A 118 2.83 -4.81 6.28
N PHE A 119 2.12 -5.39 5.32
CA PHE A 119 2.44 -5.25 3.89
C PHE A 119 2.08 -3.85 3.37
N ASN A 120 0.93 -3.31 3.78
CA ASN A 120 0.56 -1.95 3.39
C ASN A 120 1.49 -0.89 4.01
N LEU A 121 1.91 -1.05 5.27
CA LEU A 121 2.88 -0.16 5.89
C LEU A 121 4.25 -0.24 5.17
N LEU A 122 4.68 -1.44 4.81
CA LEU A 122 5.90 -1.67 4.03
C LEU A 122 5.81 -0.97 2.66
N GLY A 123 4.70 -1.11 1.94
CA GLY A 123 4.45 -0.43 0.67
C GLY A 123 4.33 1.09 0.80
N GLY A 124 3.73 1.57 1.90
CA GLY A 124 3.69 2.98 2.25
C GLY A 124 5.09 3.57 2.43
N PHE A 125 5.93 2.92 3.23
CA PHE A 125 7.33 3.32 3.40
C PHE A 125 8.14 3.23 2.11
N ALA A 126 7.97 2.16 1.33
CA ALA A 126 8.66 2.02 0.06
C ALA A 126 8.40 3.24 -0.85
N GLY A 127 7.15 3.69 -0.99
CA GLY A 127 6.85 4.88 -1.79
C GLY A 127 7.37 6.19 -1.19
N VAL A 128 7.44 6.32 0.14
CA VAL A 128 7.99 7.52 0.79
C VAL A 128 9.51 7.61 0.65
N PHE A 129 10.23 6.49 0.64
CA PHE A 129 11.70 6.49 0.54
C PHE A 129 12.23 6.32 -0.89
N GLU A 130 11.47 5.66 -1.78
CA GLU A 130 11.78 5.51 -3.20
C GLU A 130 10.80 6.36 -4.02
N PRO A 131 11.09 7.66 -4.23
CA PRO A 131 10.13 8.63 -4.75
C PRO A 131 9.90 8.53 -6.26
N SER A 132 10.59 7.66 -6.99
CA SER A 132 10.49 7.55 -8.46
C SER A 132 9.06 7.29 -8.95
N GLY A 133 8.26 6.57 -8.16
CA GLY A 133 6.83 6.32 -8.42
C GLY A 133 5.87 7.29 -7.71
N VAL A 134 6.37 8.29 -6.97
CA VAL A 134 5.57 9.19 -6.13
C VAL A 134 5.74 10.65 -6.54
N LEU A 135 6.96 11.08 -6.85
CA LEU A 135 7.28 12.40 -7.36
C LEU A 135 7.29 12.36 -8.89
N LEU A 136 6.15 12.68 -9.46
CA LEU A 136 5.84 12.53 -10.87
C LEU A 136 5.91 13.88 -11.59
N ASN A 137 5.96 13.85 -12.93
CA ASN A 137 6.00 15.06 -13.77
C ASN A 137 4.64 15.78 -13.89
N ARG A 138 3.63 15.36 -13.12
CA ARG A 138 2.31 15.97 -13.01
C ARG A 138 2.04 16.32 -11.56
N VAL A 139 1.66 17.57 -11.29
CA VAL A 139 1.38 18.06 -9.93
C VAL A 139 0.26 17.23 -9.30
N ALA A 140 -0.85 17.03 -10.01
CA ALA A 140 -2.01 16.32 -9.49
C ALA A 140 -1.70 14.85 -9.15
N LEU A 141 -0.95 14.15 -10.00
CA LEU A 141 -0.54 12.78 -9.73
C LEU A 141 0.45 12.68 -8.56
N THR A 142 1.33 13.68 -8.40
CA THR A 142 2.25 13.72 -7.25
C THR A 142 1.52 13.97 -5.95
N VAL A 143 0.62 14.95 -5.91
CA VAL A 143 -0.21 15.21 -4.72
C VAL A 143 -1.03 13.97 -4.37
N HIS A 144 -1.63 13.32 -5.37
CA HIS A 144 -2.32 12.05 -5.20
C HIS A 144 -1.41 10.97 -4.60
N ALA A 145 -0.26 10.68 -5.23
CA ALA A 145 0.62 9.60 -4.80
C ALA A 145 1.22 9.86 -3.41
N VAL A 146 1.63 11.09 -3.13
CA VAL A 146 2.09 11.52 -1.80
C VAL A 146 0.99 11.27 -0.77
N ALA A 147 -0.20 11.83 -0.97
CA ALA A 147 -1.32 11.65 -0.04
C ALA A 147 -1.70 10.17 0.15
N TRP A 148 -1.66 9.39 -0.94
CA TRP A 148 -1.88 7.95 -0.93
C TRP A 148 -0.92 7.26 0.03
N HIS A 149 0.39 7.37 -0.20
CA HIS A 149 1.40 6.68 0.59
C HIS A 149 1.47 7.14 2.05
N TYR A 150 1.28 8.43 2.34
CA TYR A 150 1.13 8.90 3.73
C TYR A 150 -0.12 8.33 4.40
N GLY A 151 -1.24 8.22 3.67
CA GLY A 151 -2.44 7.54 4.15
C GLY A 151 -2.16 6.08 4.51
N LEU A 152 -1.41 5.34 3.69
CA LEU A 152 -1.04 3.95 3.96
C LEU A 152 -0.17 3.83 5.23
N VAL A 153 0.79 4.73 5.39
CA VAL A 153 1.64 4.80 6.60
C VAL A 153 0.78 5.08 7.84
N PHE A 154 -0.13 6.07 7.77
CA PHE A 154 -1.09 6.36 8.84
C PHE A 154 -1.88 5.11 9.21
N LEU A 155 -2.48 4.44 8.23
CA LEU A 155 -3.32 3.27 8.45
C LEU A 155 -2.52 2.13 9.11
N GLY A 156 -1.31 1.85 8.62
CA GLY A 156 -0.45 0.80 9.17
C GLY A 156 -0.09 1.05 10.63
N PHE A 157 0.35 2.27 10.97
CA PHE A 157 0.66 2.64 12.35
C PHE A 157 -0.58 2.72 13.23
N TYR A 158 -1.71 3.18 12.72
CA TYR A 158 -2.96 3.23 13.46
C TYR A 158 -3.36 1.83 13.94
N ILE A 159 -3.31 0.83 13.05
CA ILE A 159 -3.61 -0.57 13.38
C ILE A 159 -2.59 -1.12 14.39
N LEU A 160 -1.31 -0.78 14.21
CA LEU A 160 -0.23 -1.18 15.13
C LEU A 160 -0.47 -0.63 16.55
N PHE A 161 -0.68 0.68 16.69
CA PHE A 161 -0.85 1.33 18.00
C PHE A 161 -2.18 1.02 18.68
N SER A 162 -3.24 0.81 17.89
CA SER A 162 -4.53 0.36 18.44
C SER A 162 -4.46 -1.08 18.94
N GLY A 163 -3.54 -1.90 18.42
CA GLY A 163 -3.35 -3.30 18.82
C GLY A 163 -4.45 -4.22 18.29
N ARG A 164 -5.02 -3.86 17.12
CA ARG A 164 -6.16 -4.51 16.47
C ARG A 164 -5.77 -5.69 15.57
N ALA A 165 -4.52 -5.76 15.14
CA ALA A 165 -4.01 -6.92 14.41
C ALA A 165 -3.90 -8.17 15.31
N GLY A 166 -3.86 -9.34 14.68
CA GLY A 166 -3.57 -10.61 15.36
C GLY A 166 -2.21 -10.58 16.08
N ARG A 167 -2.03 -11.50 17.05
CA ARG A 167 -0.90 -11.48 18.00
C ARG A 167 -0.10 -12.78 18.04
N THR A 168 -0.57 -13.82 17.36
CA THR A 168 0.06 -15.14 17.34
C THR A 168 0.83 -15.34 16.04
N LEU A 169 1.76 -16.31 16.02
CA LEU A 169 2.42 -16.71 14.78
C LEU A 169 1.42 -17.26 13.76
N ARG A 170 0.33 -17.90 14.21
CA ARG A 170 -0.74 -18.37 13.33
C ARG A 170 -1.43 -17.20 12.62
N ASP A 171 -1.72 -16.13 13.35
CA ASP A 171 -2.29 -14.91 12.74
C ASP A 171 -1.35 -14.36 11.67
N TYR A 172 -0.04 -14.35 11.93
CA TYR A 172 0.94 -13.92 10.95
C TYR A 172 0.98 -14.83 9.70
N PHE A 173 0.91 -16.15 9.87
CA PHE A 173 0.79 -17.07 8.74
C PHE A 173 -0.47 -16.81 7.90
N ASP A 174 -1.57 -16.42 8.52
CA ASP A 174 -2.80 -16.08 7.78
C ASP A 174 -2.65 -14.75 7.00
N VAL A 175 -1.89 -13.78 7.54
CA VAL A 175 -1.51 -12.56 6.83
C VAL A 175 -0.62 -12.87 5.62
N VAL A 176 0.36 -13.76 5.77
CA VAL A 176 1.23 -14.21 4.65
C VAL A 176 0.43 -14.97 3.60
N LYS A 177 -0.50 -15.86 4.00
CA LYS A 177 -1.39 -16.55 3.04
C LYS A 177 -2.23 -15.57 2.24
N LEU A 178 -2.77 -14.54 2.89
CA LEU A 178 -3.50 -13.48 2.19
C LEU A 178 -2.59 -12.77 1.18
N PHE A 179 -1.37 -12.41 1.55
CA PHE A 179 -0.39 -11.83 0.64
C PHE A 179 -0.08 -12.73 -0.56
N LEU A 180 0.25 -14.00 -0.33
CA LEU A 180 0.54 -14.95 -1.41
C LEU A 180 -0.67 -15.18 -2.33
N GLY A 181 -1.88 -15.22 -1.77
CA GLY A 181 -3.11 -15.29 -2.55
C GLY A 181 -3.31 -14.07 -3.45
N LEU A 182 -3.06 -12.87 -2.92
CA LEU A 182 -3.12 -11.63 -3.71
C LEU A 182 -2.02 -11.59 -4.78
N CYS A 183 -0.80 -12.02 -4.48
CA CYS A 183 0.27 -12.16 -5.47
C CYS A 183 -0.10 -13.15 -6.58
N PHE A 184 -0.73 -14.27 -6.25
CA PHE A 184 -1.21 -15.22 -7.25
C PHE A 184 -2.25 -14.59 -8.19
N VAL A 185 -3.23 -13.87 -7.63
CA VAL A 185 -4.21 -13.12 -8.43
C VAL A 185 -3.52 -12.07 -9.30
N ALA A 186 -2.59 -11.30 -8.74
CA ALA A 186 -1.83 -10.28 -9.47
C ALA A 186 -1.04 -10.89 -10.63
N PHE A 187 -0.40 -12.05 -10.42
CA PHE A 187 0.32 -12.78 -11.47
C PHE A 187 -0.60 -13.21 -12.61
N VAL A 188 -1.80 -13.73 -12.29
CA VAL A 188 -2.79 -14.09 -13.29
C VAL A 188 -3.22 -12.86 -14.09
N ILE A 189 -3.53 -11.73 -13.43
CA ILE A 189 -3.92 -10.51 -14.12
C ILE A 189 -2.78 -9.97 -14.99
N ASN A 190 -1.54 -9.90 -14.48
CA ASN A 190 -0.37 -9.45 -15.25
C ASN A 190 -0.17 -10.29 -16.52
N THR A 191 -0.31 -11.61 -16.38
CA THR A 191 -0.15 -12.55 -17.50
C THR A 191 -1.27 -12.40 -18.53
N LEU A 192 -2.53 -12.28 -18.07
CA LEU A 192 -3.67 -12.09 -18.96
C LEU A 192 -3.54 -10.76 -19.73
N ILE A 193 -3.23 -9.65 -19.06
CA ILE A 193 -3.03 -8.35 -19.72
C ILE A 193 -1.95 -8.44 -20.80
N GLY A 194 -0.81 -9.07 -20.47
CA GLY A 194 0.29 -9.23 -21.42
C GLY A 194 -0.09 -10.06 -22.65
N ILE A 195 -0.90 -11.10 -22.48
CA ILE A 195 -1.32 -11.98 -23.60
C ILE A 195 -2.47 -11.38 -24.41
N THR A 196 -3.44 -10.73 -23.76
CA THR A 196 -4.69 -10.31 -24.43
C THR A 196 -4.66 -8.88 -24.93
N VAL A 197 -3.90 -7.99 -24.29
CA VAL A 197 -3.87 -6.56 -24.62
C VAL A 197 -2.48 -6.09 -25.05
N ASP A 198 -1.47 -6.97 -25.02
CA ASP A 198 -0.07 -6.65 -25.34
C ASP A 198 0.44 -5.40 -24.59
N ALA A 199 0.04 -5.30 -23.31
CA ALA A 199 0.39 -4.18 -22.44
C ALA A 199 1.26 -4.64 -21.27
N THR A 200 2.11 -3.75 -20.78
CA THR A 200 2.97 -4.02 -19.63
C THR A 200 2.20 -3.78 -18.33
N ALA A 201 2.07 -4.82 -17.51
CA ALA A 201 1.49 -4.74 -16.18
C ALA A 201 2.36 -5.50 -15.18
N ASN A 202 2.62 -4.88 -14.03
CA ASN A 202 3.50 -5.46 -13.02
C ASN A 202 2.97 -5.29 -11.60
N MET A 203 1.71 -5.68 -11.41
CA MET A 203 1.08 -5.72 -10.10
C MET A 203 1.86 -6.62 -9.15
N PHE A 204 2.09 -6.15 -7.93
CA PHE A 204 2.86 -6.86 -6.90
C PHE A 204 4.29 -7.27 -7.31
N PHE A 205 4.82 -6.74 -8.41
CA PHE A 205 6.15 -7.09 -8.93
C PHE A 205 6.33 -8.59 -9.21
N VAL A 206 5.24 -9.28 -9.57
CA VAL A 206 5.23 -10.70 -9.90
C VAL A 206 4.92 -10.93 -11.38
N GLY A 207 5.61 -11.88 -12.00
CA GLY A 207 5.40 -12.21 -13.41
C GLY A 207 6.45 -11.63 -14.34
N PRO A 208 6.21 -11.66 -15.66
CA PRO A 208 7.28 -11.54 -16.67
C PRO A 208 7.86 -10.15 -16.84
N ASN A 209 7.14 -9.11 -16.39
CA ASN A 209 7.56 -7.73 -16.56
C ASN A 209 8.61 -7.31 -15.51
N GLU A 210 9.55 -6.46 -15.91
CA GLU A 210 10.64 -6.00 -15.03
C GLU A 210 10.10 -5.28 -13.79
N ALA A 211 10.50 -5.73 -12.60
CA ALA A 211 10.25 -5.02 -11.35
C ALA A 211 11.05 -3.71 -11.33
N PRO A 212 10.48 -2.59 -10.84
CA PRO A 212 11.21 -1.33 -10.69
C PRO A 212 12.17 -1.34 -9.49
N ILE A 213 12.06 -2.31 -8.59
CA ILE A 213 12.93 -2.42 -7.42
C ILE A 213 14.32 -2.92 -7.87
N ILE A 214 15.33 -2.06 -7.73
CA ILE A 214 16.70 -2.24 -8.26
C ILE A 214 17.26 -3.66 -8.04
N VAL A 215 17.19 -4.17 -6.81
CA VAL A 215 17.74 -5.49 -6.48
C VAL A 215 17.00 -6.61 -7.23
N PHE A 216 15.67 -6.57 -7.25
CA PHE A 216 14.85 -7.57 -7.94
C PHE A 216 14.92 -7.43 -9.47
N ASN A 217 15.10 -6.21 -9.98
CA ASN A 217 15.37 -5.95 -11.38
C ASN A 217 16.69 -6.60 -11.82
N ALA A 218 17.77 -6.39 -11.05
CA ALA A 218 19.07 -6.97 -11.33
C ALA A 218 19.05 -8.50 -11.33
N ILE A 219 18.33 -9.10 -10.38
CA ILE A 219 18.10 -10.56 -10.34
C ILE A 219 17.31 -11.02 -11.55
N ALA A 220 16.22 -10.32 -11.91
CA ALA A 220 15.39 -10.68 -13.04
C ALA A 220 16.17 -10.64 -14.37
N ARG A 221 16.99 -9.60 -14.56
CA ARG A 221 17.85 -9.47 -15.75
C ARG A 221 18.92 -10.56 -15.85
N LYS A 222 19.43 -11.04 -14.71
CA LYS A 222 20.50 -12.05 -14.69
C LYS A 222 19.98 -13.51 -14.70
N TYR A 223 18.88 -13.79 -14.02
CA TYR A 223 18.40 -15.14 -13.74
C TYR A 223 16.94 -15.38 -14.16
N GLY A 224 16.28 -14.39 -14.76
CA GLY A 224 14.88 -14.45 -15.18
C GLY A 224 13.90 -13.98 -14.09
N TRP A 225 12.72 -13.56 -14.55
CA TRP A 225 11.66 -13.02 -13.69
C TRP A 225 11.15 -14.02 -12.64
N ALA A 226 11.16 -15.32 -12.96
CA ALA A 226 10.74 -16.38 -12.04
C ALA A 226 11.66 -16.46 -10.82
N ALA A 227 12.98 -16.40 -11.04
CA ALA A 227 13.96 -16.36 -9.95
C ALA A 227 13.79 -15.11 -9.08
N SER A 228 13.55 -13.95 -9.70
CA SER A 228 13.26 -12.70 -8.98
C SER A 228 12.00 -12.81 -8.11
N THR A 229 10.92 -13.36 -8.66
CA THR A 229 9.66 -13.58 -7.93
C THR A 229 9.84 -14.54 -6.75
N LEU A 230 10.57 -15.64 -6.95
CA LEU A 230 10.84 -16.63 -5.90
C LEU A 230 11.66 -16.07 -4.73
N ILE A 231 12.47 -15.04 -4.97
CA ILE A 231 13.23 -14.33 -3.92
C ILE A 231 12.41 -13.19 -3.32
N TYR A 232 11.65 -12.45 -4.14
CA TYR A 232 10.80 -11.35 -3.71
C TYR A 232 9.79 -11.78 -2.64
N LEU A 233 9.01 -12.84 -2.89
CA LEU A 233 7.95 -13.29 -1.98
C LEU A 233 8.44 -13.59 -0.55
N PRO A 234 9.50 -14.40 -0.33
CA PRO A 234 10.02 -14.64 1.02
C PRO A 234 10.68 -13.40 1.62
N VAL A 235 11.42 -12.58 0.86
CA VAL A 235 12.06 -11.37 1.40
C VAL A 235 11.01 -10.36 1.88
N THR A 236 9.98 -10.08 1.07
CA THR A 236 8.88 -9.19 1.45
C THR A 236 8.10 -9.75 2.63
N SER A 237 7.89 -11.07 2.67
CA SER A 237 7.30 -11.73 3.85
C SER A 237 8.17 -11.54 5.09
N LEU A 238 9.49 -11.77 5.02
CA LEU A 238 10.37 -11.56 6.18
C LEU A 238 10.34 -10.11 6.68
N ALA A 239 10.37 -9.13 5.78
CA ALA A 239 10.24 -7.71 6.13
C ALA A 239 8.90 -7.40 6.83
N ALA A 240 7.79 -7.93 6.30
CA ALA A 240 6.47 -7.84 6.95
C ALA A 240 6.44 -8.52 8.33
N GLY A 241 7.19 -9.61 8.49
CA GLY A 241 7.34 -10.33 9.75
C GLY A 241 8.04 -9.53 10.85
N LEU A 242 9.02 -8.68 10.49
CA LEU A 242 9.64 -7.75 11.43
C LEU A 242 8.62 -6.74 11.96
N ILE A 243 7.81 -6.16 11.08
CA ILE A 243 6.72 -5.23 11.46
C ILE A 243 5.71 -5.94 12.37
N PHE A 244 5.31 -7.16 12.00
CA PHE A 244 4.38 -7.96 12.81
C PHE A 244 4.93 -8.23 14.22
N TRP A 245 6.21 -8.58 14.31
CA TRP A 245 6.89 -8.82 15.58
C TRP A 245 6.89 -7.58 16.47
N PHE A 246 7.22 -6.40 15.92
CA PHE A 246 7.12 -5.14 16.67
C PHE A 246 5.70 -4.84 17.14
N GLY A 247 4.71 -4.99 16.26
CA GLY A 247 3.30 -4.80 16.62
C GLY A 247 2.84 -5.73 17.73
N ARG A 248 3.26 -7.01 17.69
CA ARG A 248 3.02 -8.00 18.74
C ARG A 248 3.64 -7.58 20.08
N LEU A 249 4.91 -7.16 20.08
CA LEU A 249 5.59 -6.70 21.29
C LEU A 249 4.90 -5.47 21.91
N TYR A 250 4.52 -4.51 21.08
CA TYR A 250 3.81 -3.32 21.51
C TYR A 250 2.47 -3.67 22.17
N ALA A 251 1.66 -4.51 21.52
CA ALA A 251 0.38 -4.94 22.05
C ALA A 251 0.51 -5.70 23.38
N ASN A 252 1.50 -6.58 23.50
CA ASN A 252 1.75 -7.33 24.74
C ASN A 252 2.14 -6.41 25.90
N ARG A 253 3.01 -5.42 25.67
CA ARG A 253 3.39 -4.43 26.68
C ARG A 253 2.21 -3.57 27.13
N LYS A 254 1.33 -3.18 26.21
CA LYS A 254 0.11 -2.42 26.50
C LYS A 254 -0.80 -3.19 27.47
N ASN A 255 -1.04 -4.48 27.20
CA ASN A 255 -1.90 -5.32 28.04
C ASN A 255 -1.30 -5.57 29.44
N ALA A 256 0.02 -5.76 29.53
CA ALA A 256 0.69 -5.93 30.81
C ALA A 256 0.52 -4.70 31.72
N LYS A 257 0.64 -3.49 31.15
CA LYS A 257 0.42 -2.23 31.89
C LYS A 257 -1.02 -2.02 32.34
N SER A 258 -2.01 -2.45 31.55
CA SER A 258 -3.42 -2.37 31.96
C SER A 258 -3.74 -3.35 33.08
N ALA A 259 -3.15 -4.55 33.06
CA ALA A 259 -3.35 -5.56 34.09
C ALA A 259 -2.68 -5.20 35.43
N SER A 260 -1.58 -4.44 35.41
CA SER A 260 -0.94 -3.93 36.64
C SER A 260 -1.64 -2.71 37.26
N ALA A 261 -2.58 -2.10 36.53
CA ALA A 261 -3.30 -0.89 36.95
C ALA A 261 -4.74 -1.17 37.40
N SER A 262 -5.20 -2.42 37.30
CA SER A 262 -6.50 -2.94 37.76
C SER A 262 -6.33 -3.72 39.05
#